data_AF-A0A2L0D2F5-F1
#
_entry.id   AF-A0A2L0D2F5-F1
#
_cell.length_a   1.000
_cell.length_b   1.000
_cell.length_c   1.000
_cell.angle_alpha   90.00
_cell.angle_beta   90.00
_cell.angle_gamma   90.00
#
_symmetry.space_group_name_H-M   'P 1'
#
loop_
_entity.id
_entity.type
_entity.pdbx_description
1 polymer ?
#
loop_
_entity_poly.entity_id
_entity_poly.type
_entity_poly.pdbx_seq_one_letter_code
_entity_poly.pdbx_strand_id
1 'polypeptide(L)'
;MKRTKLTIVLILVFIVFLILLPFLAEMNVLGTPLKCLKSYFSSDSNKEYFEVVLSAIVILTTFILFYWQNTIESHNKKRELKEEKEKQEKLYLEQRERERALVRPLFLTELQEQNSAIRLFIRESTPLTNITVYYQNVEDESFKEEFVGNAVSGDYIFRFNSDKLESAIIECRTYLDENIYFQYHVGNNLLHYRIVDGEDLNYIREILKRRILNDSIENNLSHIIEIYNIQLQHSVYESIFFNKFIEFFSSHKQYWRISKEDKLLRLSVILGEDDIEISLSRSIGLDSKHDYAQTPEIFVELLEVINKYLKDCWYTTCEEAEQERYYFIGNIRNYQGTEIGSYVERFENEMINRKLITQYIDDLITYLQKTKQMVDFPLRIVEVYLNKYVTISKERVEYPNEVKHVKEQIRNDLRKVFSKYILKGNE
;
A
#
# COMPACT_ATOMS: atom_id res chain seq x y z
N MET A 1 -25.11 -27.87 16.15
CA MET A 1 -24.36 -28.52 17.25
C MET A 1 -25.21 -29.34 18.24
N LYS A 2 -26.50 -29.03 18.49
CA LYS A 2 -27.35 -29.80 19.45
C LYS A 2 -27.87 -31.16 18.93
N ARG A 3 -28.20 -31.29 17.63
CA ARG A 3 -28.71 -32.55 17.07
C ARG A 3 -27.67 -33.68 17.02
N THR A 4 -26.41 -33.36 16.71
CA THR A 4 -25.31 -34.34 16.60
C THR A 4 -24.99 -35.01 17.94
N LYS A 5 -25.11 -34.29 19.06
CA LYS A 5 -24.90 -34.86 20.41
C LYS A 5 -25.98 -35.87 20.78
N LEU A 6 -27.24 -35.65 20.38
CA LEU A 6 -28.36 -36.55 20.68
C LEU A 6 -28.23 -37.89 19.94
N THR A 7 -27.82 -37.84 18.67
CA THR A 7 -27.63 -39.06 17.85
C THR A 7 -26.48 -39.92 18.38
N ILE A 8 -25.38 -39.29 18.81
CA ILE A 8 -24.24 -40.00 19.41
C ILE A 8 -24.66 -40.64 20.74
N VAL A 9 -25.40 -39.94 21.60
CA VAL A 9 -25.90 -40.50 22.86
C VAL A 9 -26.83 -41.70 22.62
N LEU A 10 -27.73 -41.62 21.64
CA LEU A 10 -28.61 -42.74 21.27
C LEU A 10 -27.84 -43.96 20.78
N ILE A 11 -26.81 -43.77 19.94
CA ILE A 11 -25.94 -44.86 19.47
C ILE A 11 -25.17 -45.48 20.64
N LEU A 12 -24.67 -44.67 21.56
CA LEU A 12 -23.92 -45.13 22.73
C LEU A 12 -24.81 -45.91 23.71
N VAL A 13 -26.05 -45.44 23.93
CA VAL A 13 -27.08 -46.17 24.70
C VAL A 13 -27.43 -47.51 24.06
N PHE A 14 -27.55 -47.55 22.73
CA PHE A 14 -27.84 -48.78 21.98
C PHE A 14 -26.68 -49.79 22.06
N ILE A 15 -25.44 -49.32 21.95
CA ILE A 15 -24.24 -50.16 22.10
C ILE A 15 -24.13 -50.69 23.54
N VAL A 16 -24.34 -49.84 24.55
CA VAL A 16 -24.35 -50.26 25.96
C VAL A 16 -25.44 -51.31 26.21
N PHE A 17 -26.63 -51.13 25.64
CA PHE A 17 -27.71 -52.11 25.71
C PHE A 17 -27.32 -53.46 25.09
N LEU A 18 -26.66 -53.44 23.92
CA LEU A 18 -26.18 -54.65 23.24
C LEU A 18 -25.03 -55.36 23.98
N ILE A 19 -24.14 -54.61 24.65
CA ILE A 19 -23.04 -55.17 25.46
C ILE A 19 -23.54 -55.73 26.79
N LEU A 20 -24.60 -55.16 27.37
CA LEU A 20 -25.23 -55.65 28.60
C LEU A 20 -26.18 -56.84 28.36
N LEU A 21 -26.58 -57.07 27.11
CA LEU A 21 -27.50 -58.13 26.71
C LEU A 21 -27.02 -59.56 27.08
N PRO A 22 -25.74 -59.91 26.89
CA PRO A 22 -25.18 -61.18 27.35
C PRO A 22 -25.16 -61.32 28.87
N PHE A 23 -24.92 -60.24 29.61
CA PHE A 23 -24.92 -60.23 31.09
C PHE A 23 -26.32 -60.39 31.68
N LEU A 24 -27.36 -59.92 30.97
CA LEU A 24 -28.76 -60.20 31.32
C LEU A 24 -29.09 -61.70 31.23
N ALA A 25 -28.32 -62.50 30.48
CA ALA A 25 -28.51 -63.95 30.42
C ALA A 25 -28.05 -64.66 31.71
N GLU A 26 -27.13 -64.08 32.49
CA GLU A 26 -26.66 -64.65 33.77
C GLU A 26 -27.51 -64.22 34.97
N MET A 27 -28.32 -63.17 34.85
CA MET A 27 -29.22 -62.74 35.91
C MET A 27 -30.46 -63.66 35.98
N ASN A 28 -30.75 -64.21 37.16
CA ASN A 28 -32.01 -64.90 37.45
C ASN A 28 -33.17 -63.90 37.54
N VAL A 29 -33.60 -63.37 36.39
CA VAL A 29 -34.72 -62.42 36.31
C VAL A 29 -36.04 -63.20 36.28
N LEU A 30 -36.81 -63.14 37.38
CA LEU A 30 -38.21 -63.57 37.40
C LEU A 30 -39.07 -62.55 36.64
N GLY A 31 -39.23 -62.76 35.33
CA GLY A 31 -40.13 -62.00 34.46
C GLY A 31 -40.19 -62.59 33.05
N THR A 32 -41.39 -62.86 32.55
CA THR A 32 -41.67 -63.62 31.30
C THR A 32 -41.05 -63.09 30.00
N PRO A 33 -40.90 -61.78 29.72
CA PRO A 33 -40.34 -61.32 28.44
C PRO A 33 -38.81 -61.48 28.34
N LEU A 34 -38.06 -61.32 29.44
CA LEU A 34 -36.59 -61.48 29.44
C LEU A 34 -36.14 -62.95 29.31
N LYS A 35 -36.96 -63.90 29.76
CA LYS A 35 -36.68 -65.33 29.67
C LYS A 35 -36.79 -65.85 28.23
N CYS A 36 -37.75 -65.36 27.45
CA CYS A 36 -37.88 -65.65 26.02
C CYS A 36 -36.74 -65.06 25.19
N LEU A 37 -36.27 -63.86 25.56
CA LEU A 37 -35.07 -63.28 24.95
C LEU A 37 -33.87 -64.20 25.20
N LYS A 38 -33.62 -64.61 26.46
CA LYS A 38 -32.53 -65.55 26.81
C LYS A 38 -32.54 -66.84 25.99
N SER A 39 -33.70 -67.50 25.81
CA SER A 39 -33.78 -68.73 25.00
C SER A 39 -33.58 -68.50 23.51
N TYR A 40 -33.97 -67.33 23.00
CA TYR A 40 -33.77 -66.95 21.60
C TYR A 40 -32.29 -66.69 21.28
N PHE A 41 -31.56 -66.07 22.21
CA PHE A 41 -30.11 -65.80 22.08
C PHE A 41 -29.22 -67.03 22.33
N SER A 42 -29.69 -68.00 23.14
CA SER A 42 -28.90 -69.19 23.52
C SER A 42 -29.12 -70.42 22.62
N SER A 43 -29.91 -70.28 21.55
CA SER A 43 -30.14 -71.38 20.59
C SER A 43 -28.97 -71.49 19.61
N ASP A 44 -28.50 -72.72 19.35
CA ASP A 44 -27.34 -72.98 18.47
C ASP A 44 -27.54 -72.40 17.05
N SER A 45 -28.78 -72.25 16.59
CA SER A 45 -29.10 -71.68 15.27
C SER A 45 -28.90 -70.16 15.17
N ASN A 46 -28.95 -69.42 16.29
CA ASN A 46 -28.88 -67.96 16.28
C ASN A 46 -27.52 -67.44 16.78
N LYS A 47 -26.69 -68.30 17.37
CA LYS A 47 -25.37 -67.96 17.91
C LYS A 47 -24.44 -67.37 16.83
N GLU A 48 -24.37 -67.99 15.66
CA GLU A 48 -23.56 -67.49 14.53
C GLU A 48 -24.02 -66.11 14.04
N TYR A 49 -25.34 -65.87 13.99
CA TYR A 49 -25.90 -64.56 13.64
C TYR A 49 -25.47 -63.48 14.64
N PHE A 50 -25.46 -63.78 15.94
CA PHE A 50 -25.04 -62.83 16.97
C PHE A 50 -23.54 -62.57 16.97
N GLU A 51 -22.70 -63.57 16.71
CA GLU A 51 -21.25 -63.38 16.54
C GLU A 51 -20.95 -62.45 15.35
N VAL A 52 -21.68 -62.59 14.24
CA VAL A 52 -21.57 -61.69 13.08
C VAL A 52 -22.02 -60.27 13.43
N VAL A 53 -23.15 -60.12 14.14
CA VAL A 53 -23.66 -58.80 14.56
C VAL A 53 -22.69 -58.11 15.55
N LEU A 54 -22.16 -58.85 16.53
CA LEU A 54 -21.14 -58.34 17.46
C LEU A 54 -19.86 -57.93 16.71
N SER A 55 -19.40 -58.75 15.76
CA SER A 55 -18.24 -58.42 14.92
C SER A 55 -18.49 -57.15 14.09
N ALA A 56 -19.67 -57.00 13.50
CA ALA A 56 -20.05 -55.80 12.75
C ALA A 56 -20.12 -54.55 13.66
N ILE A 57 -20.62 -54.69 14.89
CA ILE A 57 -20.62 -53.61 15.88
C ILE A 57 -19.19 -53.22 16.26
N VAL A 58 -18.31 -54.20 16.51
CA VAL A 58 -16.89 -53.93 16.83
C VAL A 58 -16.19 -53.23 15.67
N ILE A 59 -16.43 -53.63 14.42
CA ILE A 59 -15.88 -52.96 13.24
C ILE A 59 -16.40 -51.53 13.15
N LEU A 60 -17.71 -51.32 13.36
CA LEU A 60 -18.33 -50.00 13.32
C LEU A 60 -17.81 -49.08 14.43
N THR A 61 -17.70 -49.56 15.67
CA THR A 61 -17.17 -48.77 16.79
C THR A 61 -15.71 -48.42 16.56
N THR A 62 -14.91 -49.36 16.06
CA THR A 62 -13.51 -49.12 15.70
C THR A 62 -13.39 -48.08 14.59
N PHE A 63 -14.21 -48.17 13.53
CA PHE A 63 -14.25 -47.17 12.46
C PHE A 63 -14.62 -45.77 12.97
N ILE A 64 -15.64 -45.67 13.85
CA ILE A 64 -16.05 -44.39 14.43
C ILE A 64 -14.92 -43.79 15.30
N LEU A 65 -14.23 -44.61 16.09
CA LEU A 65 -13.09 -44.16 16.90
C LEU A 65 -11.96 -43.64 16.01
N PHE A 66 -11.57 -44.38 14.97
CA PHE A 66 -10.54 -43.94 14.01
C PHE A 66 -10.96 -42.66 13.27
N TYR A 67 -12.20 -42.58 12.81
CA TYR A 67 -12.71 -41.38 12.14
C TYR A 67 -12.68 -40.17 13.07
N TRP A 68 -13.07 -40.33 14.33
CA TRP A 68 -13.05 -39.26 15.30
C TRP A 68 -11.63 -38.83 15.67
N GLN A 69 -10.72 -39.79 15.89
CA GLN A 69 -9.31 -39.52 16.15
C GLN A 69 -8.66 -38.76 14.99
N ASN A 70 -8.87 -39.19 13.74
CA ASN A 70 -8.36 -38.51 12.56
C ASN A 70 -8.95 -37.08 12.40
N THR A 71 -10.21 -36.89 12.76
CA THR A 71 -10.84 -35.56 12.76
C THR A 71 -10.20 -34.63 13.79
N ILE A 72 -9.93 -35.13 15.00
CA ILE A 72 -9.24 -34.36 16.06
C ILE A 72 -7.81 -34.03 15.62
N GLU A 73 -7.07 -35.00 15.08
CA GLU A 73 -5.70 -34.83 14.61
C GLU A 73 -5.62 -33.80 13.47
N SER A 74 -6.53 -33.87 12.50
CA SER A 74 -6.65 -32.89 11.42
C SER A 74 -6.92 -31.47 11.94
N HIS A 75 -7.80 -31.34 12.94
CA HIS A 75 -8.07 -30.04 13.58
C HIS A 75 -6.87 -29.51 14.37
N ASN A 76 -6.18 -30.36 15.12
CA ASN A 76 -4.98 -29.97 15.87
C ASN A 76 -3.86 -29.54 14.92
N LYS A 77 -3.60 -30.29 13.85
CA LYS A 77 -2.60 -29.94 12.83
C LYS A 77 -2.92 -28.60 12.15
N LYS A 78 -4.19 -28.32 11.85
CA LYS A 78 -4.61 -27.02 11.32
C LYS A 78 -4.36 -25.88 12.32
N ARG A 79 -4.59 -26.12 13.61
CA ARG A 79 -4.33 -25.13 14.67
C ARG A 79 -2.83 -24.86 14.81
N GLU A 80 -2.02 -25.91 14.87
CA GLU A 80 -0.55 -25.82 14.94
C GLU A 80 0.02 -25.06 13.73
N LEU A 81 -0.42 -25.39 12.51
CA LEU A 81 -0.03 -24.65 11.30
C LEU A 81 -0.42 -23.17 11.35
N LYS A 82 -1.57 -22.84 11.96
CA LYS A 82 -1.99 -21.45 12.13
C LYS A 82 -1.10 -20.73 13.14
N GLU A 83 -0.83 -21.35 14.29
CA GLU A 83 0.07 -20.81 15.32
C GLU A 83 1.50 -20.63 14.79
N GLU A 84 1.99 -21.56 13.97
CA GLU A 84 3.31 -21.46 13.35
C GLU A 84 3.39 -20.32 12.33
N LYS A 85 2.35 -20.15 11.49
CA LYS A 85 2.26 -19.01 10.57
C LYS A 85 2.24 -17.68 11.30
N GLU A 86 1.44 -17.55 12.36
CA GLU A 86 1.37 -16.34 13.19
C GLU A 86 2.73 -16.03 13.83
N LYS A 87 3.46 -17.05 14.30
CA LYS A 87 4.84 -16.89 14.83
C LYS A 87 5.82 -16.44 13.75
N GLN A 88 5.78 -17.02 12.56
CA GLN A 88 6.64 -16.65 11.44
C GLN A 88 6.38 -15.22 10.97
N GLU A 89 5.11 -14.84 10.84
CA GLU A 89 4.71 -13.47 10.49
C GLU A 89 5.22 -12.47 11.52
N LYS A 90 5.05 -12.75 12.82
CA LYS A 90 5.57 -11.90 13.88
C LYS A 90 7.08 -11.74 13.83
N LEU A 91 7.82 -12.85 13.62
CA LEU A 91 9.29 -12.82 13.49
C LEU A 91 9.73 -11.98 12.29
N TYR A 92 9.07 -12.12 11.15
CA TYR A 92 9.33 -11.32 9.95
C TYR A 92 9.13 -9.83 10.22
N LEU A 93 8.00 -9.45 10.85
CA LEU A 93 7.71 -8.04 11.16
C LEU A 93 8.72 -7.46 12.16
N GLU A 94 9.13 -8.22 13.18
CA GLU A 94 10.17 -7.81 14.12
C GLU A 94 11.53 -7.61 13.45
N GLN A 95 11.91 -8.48 12.51
CA GLN A 95 13.17 -8.34 11.76
C GLN A 95 13.14 -7.10 10.87
N ARG A 96 12.08 -6.93 10.08
CA ARG A 96 11.86 -5.74 9.23
C ARG A 96 11.91 -4.44 10.05
N GLU A 97 11.30 -4.43 11.23
CA GLU A 97 11.32 -3.26 12.11
C GLU A 97 12.71 -3.00 12.72
N ARG A 98 13.48 -4.05 13.04
CA ARG A 98 14.88 -3.89 13.48
C ARG A 98 15.73 -3.27 12.37
N GLU A 99 15.61 -3.75 11.14
CA GLU A 99 16.31 -3.19 9.98
C GLU A 99 15.95 -1.71 9.80
N ARG A 100 14.66 -1.37 9.79
CA ARG A 100 14.22 0.03 9.68
C ARG A 100 14.70 0.91 10.84
N ALA A 101 14.69 0.40 12.06
CA ALA A 101 15.16 1.16 13.22
C ALA A 101 16.66 1.51 13.17
N LEU A 102 17.48 0.76 12.41
CA LEU A 102 18.92 1.04 12.25
C LEU A 102 19.19 2.26 11.36
N VAL A 103 18.24 2.58 10.48
CA VAL A 103 18.41 3.56 9.38
C VAL A 103 17.63 4.84 9.65
N ARG A 104 16.73 4.81 10.63
CA ARG A 104 15.99 6.00 11.06
C ARG A 104 16.94 7.00 11.71
N PRO A 105 16.92 8.26 11.25
CA PRO A 105 17.83 9.27 11.75
C PRO A 105 17.39 9.81 13.11
N LEU A 106 18.37 10.13 13.94
CA LEU A 106 18.22 10.96 15.12
C LEU A 106 18.92 12.28 14.85
N PHE A 107 18.13 13.34 14.76
CA PHE A 107 18.65 14.70 14.69
C PHE A 107 18.91 15.21 16.10
N LEU A 108 20.15 15.63 16.35
CA LEU A 108 20.65 16.15 17.60
C LEU A 108 20.89 17.65 17.47
N THR A 109 20.61 18.42 18.51
CA THR A 109 20.79 19.86 18.53
C THR A 109 21.96 20.27 19.41
N GLU A 110 22.93 20.94 18.81
CA GLU A 110 24.07 21.55 19.49
C GLU A 110 23.76 23.05 19.66
N LEU A 111 23.48 23.47 20.90
CA LEU A 111 23.08 24.86 21.18
C LEU A 111 24.29 25.74 21.51
N GLN A 112 24.48 26.80 20.72
CA GLN A 112 25.41 27.91 20.93
C GLN A 112 24.69 29.20 20.48
N GLU A 113 24.83 30.30 21.24
CA GLU A 113 24.07 31.55 21.02
C GLU A 113 23.96 31.95 19.53
N GLN A 114 25.10 32.06 18.85
CA GLN A 114 25.14 32.50 17.44
C GLN A 114 25.37 31.38 16.41
N ASN A 115 25.76 30.18 16.86
CA ASN A 115 26.25 29.09 15.98
C ASN A 115 25.62 27.74 16.34
N SER A 116 24.33 27.74 16.70
CA SER A 116 23.62 26.49 16.94
C SER A 116 23.52 25.66 15.67
N ALA A 117 23.51 24.35 15.83
CA ALA A 117 23.45 23.44 14.68
C ALA A 117 22.63 22.19 14.96
N ILE A 118 22.01 21.67 13.92
CA ILE A 118 21.35 20.37 13.90
C ILE A 118 22.30 19.37 13.26
N ARG A 119 22.66 18.33 13.99
CA ARG A 119 23.57 17.28 13.57
C ARG A 119 22.81 15.97 13.35
N LEU A 120 23.14 15.27 12.28
CA LEU A 120 22.57 13.98 11.94
C LEU A 120 23.28 12.85 12.67
N PHE A 121 22.53 11.94 13.27
CA PHE A 121 23.02 10.67 13.78
C PHE A 121 22.20 9.52 13.20
N ILE A 122 22.88 8.54 12.61
CA ILE A 122 22.30 7.28 12.12
C ILE A 122 23.20 6.16 12.64
N ARG A 123 22.60 5.03 13.07
CA ARG A 123 23.37 3.91 13.62
C ARG A 123 24.22 3.24 12.55
N GLU A 124 23.67 3.06 11.36
CA GLU A 124 24.40 2.55 10.21
C GLU A 124 24.87 3.69 9.29
N SER A 125 25.94 3.43 8.54
CA SER A 125 26.64 4.40 7.68
C SER A 125 25.93 4.69 6.35
N THR A 126 24.63 4.41 6.26
CA THR A 126 23.83 4.67 5.06
C THR A 126 23.45 6.14 4.96
N PRO A 127 23.60 6.76 3.78
CA PRO A 127 23.27 8.17 3.60
C PRO A 127 21.75 8.39 3.66
N LEU A 128 21.33 9.50 4.26
CA LEU A 128 20.00 10.05 4.03
C LEU A 128 19.98 10.79 2.71
N THR A 129 18.84 10.73 2.04
CA THR A 129 18.61 11.41 0.77
C THR A 129 17.52 12.45 0.88
N ASN A 130 17.57 13.43 -0.03
CA ASN A 130 16.54 14.46 -0.20
C ASN A 130 16.23 15.23 1.08
N ILE A 131 17.29 15.67 1.77
CA ILE A 131 17.16 16.46 2.99
C ILE A 131 16.80 17.89 2.62
N THR A 132 15.65 18.33 3.11
CA THR A 132 15.16 19.70 2.99
C THR A 132 14.86 20.24 4.38
N VAL A 133 15.30 21.46 4.66
CA VAL A 133 15.06 22.16 5.92
C VAL A 133 14.09 23.31 5.68
N TYR A 134 12.96 23.26 6.37
CA TYR A 134 12.00 24.34 6.44
C TYR A 134 12.17 25.06 7.77
N TYR A 135 12.50 26.34 7.77
CA TYR A 135 12.74 27.09 9.00
C TYR A 135 11.94 28.38 9.07
N GLN A 136 11.51 28.73 10.28
CA GLN A 136 10.75 29.92 10.58
C GLN A 136 11.51 30.71 11.64
N ASN A 137 11.74 32.00 11.37
CA ASN A 137 12.32 32.91 12.34
C ASN A 137 11.22 33.59 13.15
N VAL A 138 11.56 34.05 14.36
CA VAL A 138 10.63 34.77 15.26
C VAL A 138 10.04 36.02 14.60
N GLU A 139 10.76 36.64 13.66
CA GLU A 139 10.34 37.85 12.94
C GLU A 139 9.53 37.55 11.66
N ASP A 140 9.50 36.30 11.19
CA ASP A 140 8.90 35.90 9.93
C ASP A 140 7.73 34.93 10.15
N GLU A 141 6.54 35.25 9.64
CA GLU A 141 5.36 34.38 9.77
C GLU A 141 5.38 33.15 8.84
N SER A 142 6.30 33.09 7.86
CA SER A 142 6.36 32.03 6.85
C SER A 142 7.62 31.18 6.95
N PHE A 143 7.50 29.89 6.61
CA PHE A 143 8.64 28.99 6.50
C PHE A 143 9.49 29.33 5.27
N LYS A 144 10.80 29.42 5.47
CA LYS A 144 11.82 29.46 4.42
C LYS A 144 12.35 28.05 4.18
N GLU A 145 12.72 27.76 2.93
CA GLU A 145 13.20 26.45 2.51
C GLU A 145 14.70 26.49 2.18
N GLU A 146 15.44 25.48 2.63
CA GLU A 146 16.85 25.23 2.30
C GLU A 146 17.05 23.76 1.93
N PHE A 147 17.47 23.50 0.69
CA PHE A 147 17.80 22.15 0.23
C PHE A 147 19.24 21.80 0.57
N VAL A 148 19.43 20.73 1.34
CA VAL A 148 20.74 20.26 1.81
C VAL A 148 21.28 19.11 0.94
N GLY A 149 20.39 18.30 0.36
CA GLY A 149 20.76 17.16 -0.47
C GLY A 149 20.92 15.88 0.33
N ASN A 150 22.12 15.30 0.32
CA ASN A 150 22.39 14.02 0.99
C ASN A 150 23.35 14.24 2.15
N ALA A 151 23.18 13.48 3.24
CA ALA A 151 24.08 13.57 4.40
C ALA A 151 24.30 12.21 5.06
N VAL A 152 25.42 12.07 5.75
CA VAL A 152 25.78 10.89 6.53
C VAL A 152 25.81 11.19 8.02
N SER A 153 25.83 10.12 8.83
CA SER A 153 25.93 10.23 10.28
C SER A 153 27.16 11.07 10.67
N GLY A 154 26.92 12.12 11.48
CA GLY A 154 27.92 13.07 11.92
C GLY A 154 27.87 14.43 11.22
N ASP A 155 27.18 14.56 10.09
CA ASP A 155 27.10 15.82 9.34
C ASP A 155 26.20 16.87 10.01
N TYR A 156 26.53 18.13 9.78
CA TYR A 156 25.70 19.27 10.17
C TYR A 156 24.68 19.56 9.07
N ILE A 157 23.40 19.43 9.40
CA ILE A 157 22.29 19.57 8.47
C ILE A 157 21.81 21.00 8.37
N PHE A 158 21.80 21.72 9.48
CA PHE A 158 21.31 23.09 9.53
C PHE A 158 22.03 23.89 10.59
N ARG A 159 22.41 25.13 10.30
CA ARG A 159 23.04 26.05 11.25
C ARG A 159 22.15 27.26 11.42
N PHE A 160 21.96 27.70 12.66
CA PHE A 160 21.03 28.76 13.00
C PHE A 160 21.47 29.55 14.23
N ASN A 161 20.90 30.75 14.38
CA ASN A 161 21.03 31.55 15.58
C ASN A 161 19.84 31.24 16.51
N SER A 162 20.12 30.87 17.76
CA SER A 162 19.09 30.45 18.73
C SER A 162 18.07 31.54 19.05
N ASP A 163 18.49 32.80 19.00
CA ASP A 163 17.64 33.95 19.32
C ASP A 163 16.69 34.31 18.18
N LYS A 164 16.99 33.83 16.96
CA LYS A 164 16.23 34.16 15.75
C LYS A 164 15.31 33.04 15.28
N LEU A 165 15.71 31.78 15.47
CA LEU A 165 14.96 30.64 14.97
C LEU A 165 13.79 30.30 15.90
N GLU A 166 12.56 30.33 15.40
CA GLU A 166 11.37 29.88 16.13
C GLU A 166 11.17 28.36 15.99
N SER A 167 11.24 27.85 14.76
CA SER A 167 10.98 26.46 14.44
C SER A 167 11.77 26.03 13.21
N ALA A 168 12.19 24.77 13.17
CA ALA A 168 12.71 24.14 11.96
C ALA A 168 12.08 22.75 11.79
N ILE A 169 11.76 22.38 10.55
CA ILE A 169 11.26 21.08 10.18
C ILE A 169 12.18 20.53 9.10
N ILE A 170 12.83 19.42 9.38
CA ILE A 170 13.69 18.71 8.45
C ILE A 170 12.89 17.55 7.86
N GLU A 171 12.76 17.53 6.56
CA GLU A 171 12.21 16.44 5.78
C GLU A 171 13.34 15.63 5.15
N CYS A 172 13.26 14.31 5.19
CA CYS A 172 14.22 13.43 4.53
C CYS A 172 13.64 12.05 4.23
N ARG A 173 14.33 11.30 3.37
CA ARG A 173 13.97 9.91 3.04
C ARG A 173 15.11 8.96 3.36
N THR A 174 14.79 7.85 4.01
CA THR A 174 15.73 6.76 4.25
C THR A 174 15.90 5.90 2.99
N TYR A 175 16.97 5.10 2.91
CA TYR A 175 17.18 4.19 1.77
C TYR A 175 16.13 3.05 1.70
N LEU A 176 15.37 2.83 2.79
CA LEU A 176 14.24 1.90 2.84
C LEU A 176 12.91 2.59 2.50
N ASP A 177 12.99 3.75 1.85
CA ASP A 177 11.84 4.54 1.40
C ASP A 177 10.91 5.03 2.52
N GLU A 178 11.41 5.13 3.76
CA GLU A 178 10.66 5.77 4.85
C GLU A 178 10.79 7.29 4.76
N ASN A 179 9.65 7.99 4.74
CA ASN A 179 9.62 9.44 4.82
C ASN A 179 9.63 9.87 6.28
N ILE A 180 10.64 10.67 6.64
CA ILE A 180 10.96 11.06 8.01
C ILE A 180 10.89 12.57 8.12
N TYR A 181 10.27 13.03 9.21
CA TYR A 181 10.26 14.44 9.60
C TYR A 181 10.90 14.59 10.95
N PHE A 182 11.64 15.68 11.11
CA PHE A 182 12.14 16.12 12.39
C PHE A 182 11.68 17.55 12.62
N GLN A 183 11.06 17.82 13.75
CA GLN A 183 10.65 19.15 14.16
C GLN A 183 11.51 19.58 15.34
N TYR A 184 12.23 20.68 15.14
CA TYR A 184 12.84 21.49 16.18
C TYR A 184 11.95 22.70 16.47
N HIS A 185 11.78 23.02 17.74
CA HIS A 185 11.19 24.28 18.18
C HIS A 185 12.04 24.93 19.27
N VAL A 186 11.93 26.25 19.41
CA VAL A 186 12.50 27.01 20.53
C VAL A 186 12.29 26.29 21.87
N GLY A 187 13.30 26.35 22.72
CA GLY A 187 13.33 25.63 23.99
C GLY A 187 13.78 24.17 23.85
N ASN A 188 14.51 23.83 22.77
CA ASN A 188 15.03 22.49 22.54
C ASN A 188 13.96 21.39 22.56
N ASN A 189 12.80 21.70 21.98
CA ASN A 189 11.69 20.75 21.84
C ASN A 189 11.84 20.04 20.51
N LEU A 190 12.04 18.73 20.56
CA LEU A 190 12.44 17.89 19.43
C LEU A 190 11.42 16.78 19.22
N LEU A 191 10.90 16.64 18.00
CA LEU A 191 9.97 15.58 17.65
C LEU A 191 10.39 14.91 16.36
N HIS A 192 10.34 13.59 16.31
CA HIS A 192 10.62 12.81 15.11
C HIS A 192 9.39 12.03 14.68
N TYR A 193 9.00 12.22 13.43
CA TYR A 193 7.84 11.63 12.82
C TYR A 193 8.22 10.76 11.63
N ARG A 194 7.38 9.76 11.37
CA ARG A 194 7.45 8.93 10.17
C ARG A 194 6.06 8.80 9.56
N ILE A 195 5.98 8.75 8.23
CA ILE A 195 4.76 8.32 7.55
C ILE A 195 4.66 6.80 7.49
N VAL A 196 3.49 6.31 7.88
CA VAL A 196 3.14 4.89 7.90
C VAL A 196 2.18 4.58 6.76
N ASP A 197 2.52 3.55 5.99
CA ASP A 197 1.63 2.97 4.97
C ASP A 197 0.68 1.93 5.57
N GLY A 198 -0.49 1.75 4.95
CA GLY A 198 -1.64 1.04 5.55
C GLY A 198 -1.36 -0.39 6.04
N GLU A 199 -0.43 -1.14 5.43
CA GLU A 199 -0.07 -2.49 5.86
C GLU A 199 0.63 -2.52 7.25
N ASP A 200 1.33 -1.45 7.62
CA ASP A 200 2.09 -1.36 8.87
C ASP A 200 1.22 -0.96 10.07
N LEU A 201 -0.05 -0.58 9.86
CA LEU A 201 -0.86 0.07 10.89
C LEU A 201 -1.20 -0.83 12.08
N ASN A 202 -1.69 -2.03 11.77
CA ASN A 202 -2.10 -3.00 12.79
C ASN A 202 -0.89 -3.42 13.61
N TYR A 203 0.27 -3.60 12.94
CA TYR A 203 1.53 -3.89 13.61
C TYR A 203 1.95 -2.75 14.55
N ILE A 204 1.89 -1.50 14.10
CA ILE A 204 2.29 -0.35 14.91
C ILE A 204 1.35 -0.14 16.12
N ARG A 205 0.04 -0.24 15.91
CA ARG A 205 -0.98 -0.01 16.96
C ARG A 205 -1.05 -1.16 17.96
N GLU A 206 -1.18 -2.39 17.47
CA GLU A 206 -1.49 -3.54 18.33
C GLU A 206 -0.24 -4.19 18.91
N ILE A 207 0.85 -4.23 18.13
CA ILE A 207 2.08 -4.95 18.51
C ILE A 207 3.12 -4.01 19.10
N LEU A 208 3.50 -2.96 18.37
CA LEU A 208 4.53 -2.02 18.84
C LEU A 208 4.00 -0.99 19.85
N LYS A 209 2.68 -0.79 19.91
CA LYS A 209 1.99 0.18 20.78
C LYS A 209 2.60 1.59 20.70
N ARG A 210 3.00 1.99 19.50
CA ARG A 210 3.64 3.29 19.29
C ARG A 210 2.62 4.40 19.15
N ARG A 211 3.08 5.62 19.43
CA ARG A 211 2.23 6.81 19.46
C ARG A 211 1.93 7.27 18.05
N ILE A 212 0.64 7.42 17.73
CA ILE A 212 0.17 7.93 16.45
C ILE A 212 -0.33 9.36 16.64
N LEU A 213 0.14 10.26 15.78
CA LEU A 213 -0.21 11.67 15.81
C LEU A 213 -1.71 11.87 15.52
N ASN A 214 -2.26 11.13 14.56
CA ASN A 214 -3.67 11.16 14.19
C ASN A 214 -4.61 10.80 15.35
N ASP A 215 -4.14 10.03 16.34
CA ASP A 215 -4.94 9.71 17.53
C ASP A 215 -4.87 10.82 18.59
N SER A 216 -3.85 11.68 18.51
CA SER A 216 -3.61 12.75 19.50
C SER A 216 -4.28 14.07 19.13
N ILE A 217 -4.69 14.25 17.87
CA ILE A 217 -5.36 15.45 17.34
C ILE A 217 -6.43 15.02 16.35
N GLU A 218 -7.63 15.58 16.46
CA GLU A 218 -8.66 15.48 15.41
C GLU A 218 -8.17 16.15 14.13
N ASN A 219 -7.75 15.35 13.15
CA ASN A 219 -7.33 15.83 11.84
C ASN A 219 -7.82 14.91 10.73
N ASN A 220 -8.06 15.48 9.54
CA ASN A 220 -8.52 14.76 8.35
C ASN A 220 -7.36 14.30 7.45
N LEU A 221 -6.17 14.05 8.02
CA LEU A 221 -5.02 13.63 7.22
C LEU A 221 -5.28 12.24 6.62
N SER A 222 -5.07 12.12 5.30
CA SER A 222 -5.16 10.83 4.59
C SER A 222 -4.03 9.86 4.94
N HIS A 223 -2.98 10.36 5.59
CA HIS A 223 -1.80 9.60 5.98
C HIS A 223 -1.73 9.44 7.48
N ILE A 224 -1.18 8.31 7.91
CA ILE A 224 -1.00 8.02 9.32
C ILE A 224 0.45 8.31 9.69
N ILE A 225 0.62 9.06 10.77
CA ILE A 225 1.91 9.60 11.19
C ILE A 225 2.26 9.02 12.55
N GLU A 226 3.36 8.30 12.59
CA GLU A 226 3.94 7.71 13.79
C GLU A 226 4.95 8.69 14.41
N ILE A 227 4.89 8.87 15.72
CA ILE A 227 5.90 9.59 16.50
C ILE A 227 6.84 8.54 17.08
N TYR A 228 8.05 8.42 16.54
CA TYR A 228 9.02 7.40 16.97
C TYR A 228 10.05 7.93 17.97
N ASN A 229 10.21 9.25 18.07
CA ASN A 229 11.02 9.88 19.12
C ASN A 229 10.45 11.25 19.49
N ILE A 230 10.49 11.60 20.78
CA ILE A 230 9.97 12.86 21.31
C ILE A 230 10.79 13.28 22.52
N GLN A 231 11.22 14.54 22.51
CA GLN A 231 11.93 15.17 23.62
C GLN A 231 11.36 16.57 23.79
N LEU A 232 10.52 16.73 24.81
CA LEU A 232 9.92 18.02 25.15
C LEU A 232 10.35 18.42 26.56
N GLN A 233 10.60 19.71 26.74
CA GLN A 233 10.85 20.24 28.09
C GLN A 233 9.59 20.20 28.96
N HIS A 234 8.41 20.37 28.33
CA HIS A 234 7.12 20.38 29.02
C HIS A 234 6.04 19.66 28.20
N SER A 235 5.47 18.59 28.76
CA SER A 235 4.45 17.76 28.09
C SER A 235 3.10 18.48 27.88
N VAL A 236 2.82 19.54 28.63
CA VAL A 236 1.55 20.29 28.56
C VAL A 236 1.35 20.98 27.19
N TYR A 237 2.43 21.19 26.44
CA TYR A 237 2.41 21.89 25.15
C TYR A 237 2.52 20.97 23.93
N GLU A 238 2.44 19.64 24.12
CA GLU A 238 2.49 18.65 23.04
C GLU A 238 1.52 18.96 21.89
N SER A 239 0.28 19.32 22.23
CA SER A 239 -0.74 19.65 21.23
C SER A 239 -0.38 20.85 20.36
N ILE A 240 0.38 21.82 20.88
CA ILE A 240 0.83 23.00 20.12
C ILE A 240 1.83 22.57 19.05
N PHE A 241 2.83 21.77 19.42
CA PHE A 241 3.86 21.31 18.48
C PHE A 241 3.28 20.39 17.41
N PHE A 242 2.38 19.50 17.82
CA PHE A 242 1.65 18.62 16.93
C PHE A 242 0.73 19.37 15.97
N ASN A 243 -0.02 20.38 16.45
CA ASN A 243 -0.85 21.23 15.59
C ASN A 243 0.00 22.01 14.59
N LYS A 244 1.12 22.60 15.03
CA LYS A 244 2.08 23.31 14.16
C LYS A 244 2.67 22.38 13.10
N PHE A 245 2.99 21.14 13.48
CA PHE A 245 3.42 20.12 12.52
C PHE A 245 2.30 19.73 11.57
N ILE A 246 1.05 19.54 12.01
CA ILE A 246 -0.09 19.22 11.13
C ILE A 246 -0.41 20.37 10.20
N GLU A 247 -0.29 21.62 10.66
CA GLU A 247 -0.50 22.81 9.84
C GLU A 247 0.59 22.91 8.77
N PHE A 248 1.88 22.81 9.17
CA PHE A 248 3.00 22.68 8.23
C PHE A 248 2.74 21.53 7.28
N PHE A 249 2.48 20.34 7.81
CA PHE A 249 2.28 19.14 7.03
C PHE A 249 1.11 19.36 6.09
N SER A 250 -0.04 19.89 6.47
CA SER A 250 -1.18 20.05 5.57
C SER A 250 -0.97 21.13 4.50
N SER A 251 -0.34 22.26 4.86
CA SER A 251 -0.08 23.40 3.97
C SER A 251 1.08 23.11 3.01
N HIS A 252 2.15 22.56 3.54
CA HIS A 252 3.33 22.11 2.81
C HIS A 252 3.11 20.68 2.28
N LYS A 253 2.00 19.97 2.58
CA LYS A 253 1.71 18.65 1.95
C LYS A 253 1.28 18.76 0.51
N GLN A 254 0.90 19.96 0.07
CA GLN A 254 0.86 20.20 -1.37
C GLN A 254 2.25 20.00 -2.00
N TYR A 255 3.34 20.03 -1.21
CA TYR A 255 4.72 19.68 -1.59
C TYR A 255 5.09 18.20 -1.60
N TRP A 256 4.18 17.25 -1.31
CA TRP A 256 4.46 15.83 -1.60
C TRP A 256 4.46 15.52 -3.11
N ARG A 257 4.29 16.57 -3.93
CA ARG A 257 4.61 16.60 -5.36
C ARG A 257 5.77 17.54 -5.73
N ILE A 258 6.35 18.29 -4.78
CA ILE A 258 7.12 19.54 -4.98
C ILE A 258 8.41 19.60 -4.13
N SER A 259 9.00 18.47 -3.74
CA SER A 259 10.46 18.48 -3.57
C SER A 259 11.06 18.61 -4.97
N LYS A 260 11.99 19.56 -5.15
CA LYS A 260 12.96 19.63 -6.25
C LYS A 260 13.82 18.35 -6.31
N GLU A 261 13.20 17.19 -6.50
CA GLU A 261 13.84 16.13 -7.25
C GLU A 261 14.04 16.73 -8.62
N ASP A 262 15.30 17.06 -8.88
CA ASP A 262 15.85 17.56 -10.12
C ASP A 262 14.96 17.11 -11.27
N LYS A 263 14.31 18.07 -11.96
CA LYS A 263 13.47 17.74 -13.13
C LYS A 263 14.26 16.82 -14.07
N LEU A 264 15.58 16.99 -14.13
CA LEU A 264 16.53 16.11 -14.81
C LEU A 264 16.61 14.69 -14.23
N LEU A 265 16.57 14.51 -12.91
CA LEU A 265 16.51 13.20 -12.26
C LEU A 265 15.19 12.49 -12.58
N ARG A 266 14.03 13.16 -12.44
CA ARG A 266 12.73 12.55 -12.82
C ARG A 266 12.69 12.19 -14.29
N LEU A 267 13.22 13.06 -15.15
CA LEU A 267 13.41 12.79 -16.57
C LEU A 267 14.35 11.61 -16.80
N SER A 268 15.47 11.51 -16.07
CA SER A 268 16.43 10.40 -16.19
C SER A 268 15.84 9.07 -15.75
N VAL A 269 15.02 9.07 -14.69
CA VAL A 269 14.30 7.89 -14.21
C VAL A 269 13.28 7.47 -15.26
N ILE A 270 12.42 8.38 -15.74
CA ILE A 270 11.43 8.07 -16.79
C ILE A 270 12.09 7.52 -18.06
N LEU A 271 13.23 8.07 -18.47
CA LEU A 271 13.98 7.61 -19.63
C LEU A 271 14.76 6.30 -19.39
N GLY A 272 15.05 5.98 -18.12
CA GLY A 272 15.76 4.79 -17.66
C GLY A 272 14.85 3.61 -17.31
N GLU A 273 13.54 3.86 -17.11
CA GLU A 273 12.54 2.81 -16.85
C GLU A 273 12.51 1.76 -17.97
N ASP A 274 12.54 0.49 -17.59
CA ASP A 274 12.50 -0.65 -18.51
C ASP A 274 11.11 -0.86 -19.12
N ASP A 275 10.07 -0.48 -18.37
CA ASP A 275 8.67 -0.51 -18.77
C ASP A 275 8.26 0.85 -19.34
N ILE A 276 8.21 0.92 -20.67
CA ILE A 276 7.97 2.19 -21.38
C ILE A 276 6.54 2.68 -21.25
N GLU A 277 5.62 1.78 -20.97
CA GLU A 277 4.23 2.09 -20.66
C GLU A 277 4.14 2.92 -19.38
N ILE A 278 4.96 2.56 -18.38
CA ILE A 278 5.14 3.32 -17.15
C ILE A 278 5.83 4.65 -17.44
N SER A 279 6.85 4.68 -18.32
CA SER A 279 7.49 5.94 -18.77
C SER A 279 6.49 6.90 -19.41
N LEU A 280 5.62 6.40 -20.30
CA LEU A 280 4.60 7.19 -20.98
C LEU A 280 3.58 7.75 -19.97
N SER A 281 3.12 6.94 -19.03
CA SER A 281 2.22 7.42 -17.97
C SER A 281 2.88 8.49 -17.09
N ARG A 282 4.06 8.17 -16.52
CA ARG A 282 4.79 9.08 -15.61
C ARG A 282 5.23 10.37 -16.29
N SER A 283 5.40 10.37 -17.62
CA SER A 283 5.71 11.58 -18.38
C SER A 283 4.65 12.68 -18.25
N ILE A 284 3.37 12.30 -18.08
CA ILE A 284 2.27 13.24 -17.91
C ILE A 284 2.31 13.89 -16.53
N GLY A 285 2.72 13.13 -15.51
CA GLY A 285 2.79 13.58 -14.12
C GLY A 285 3.93 14.55 -13.81
N LEU A 286 4.88 14.75 -14.73
CA LEU A 286 6.15 15.47 -14.52
C LEU A 286 6.00 16.91 -13.99
N ASP A 287 5.05 17.68 -14.52
CA ASP A 287 4.86 19.10 -14.15
C ASP A 287 3.48 19.40 -13.54
N SER A 288 2.74 18.38 -13.12
CA SER A 288 1.35 18.52 -12.68
C SER A 288 1.10 19.48 -11.49
N LYS A 289 2.12 20.12 -10.89
CA LYS A 289 1.96 21.01 -9.72
C LYS A 289 2.93 22.19 -9.51
N HIS A 290 3.77 22.58 -10.48
CA HIS A 290 4.62 23.78 -10.29
C HIS A 290 4.42 24.78 -11.40
N ASP A 291 4.11 26.01 -11.00
CA ASP A 291 4.24 27.24 -11.76
C ASP A 291 3.84 27.14 -13.25
N TYR A 292 2.59 27.50 -13.53
CA TYR A 292 1.97 27.55 -14.87
C TYR A 292 2.66 28.52 -15.85
N ALA A 293 3.83 29.06 -15.50
CA ALA A 293 4.74 29.78 -16.37
C ALA A 293 5.46 28.89 -17.41
N GLN A 294 5.49 27.55 -17.23
CA GLN A 294 5.98 26.64 -18.27
C GLN A 294 4.88 26.26 -19.28
N THR A 295 5.25 26.37 -20.55
CA THR A 295 4.37 26.71 -21.67
C THR A 295 3.58 25.47 -22.16
N PRO A 296 2.23 25.56 -22.36
CA PRO A 296 1.36 24.49 -22.89
C PRO A 296 1.91 23.71 -24.09
N GLU A 297 2.80 24.33 -24.86
CA GLU A 297 3.48 23.80 -26.03
C GLU A 297 4.27 22.52 -25.75
N ILE A 298 4.99 22.39 -24.62
CA ILE A 298 5.76 21.15 -24.36
C ILE A 298 4.82 19.98 -24.05
N PHE A 299 3.71 20.24 -23.35
CA PHE A 299 2.68 19.22 -23.10
C PHE A 299 1.91 18.85 -24.36
N VAL A 300 1.63 19.82 -25.23
CA VAL A 300 1.07 19.56 -26.56
C VAL A 300 1.97 18.59 -27.32
N GLU A 301 3.28 18.85 -27.38
CA GLU A 301 4.23 17.95 -28.03
C GLU A 301 4.31 16.57 -27.36
N LEU A 302 4.24 16.53 -26.02
CA LEU A 302 4.20 15.26 -25.28
C LEU A 302 2.96 14.44 -25.64
N LEU A 303 1.78 15.08 -25.66
CA LEU A 303 0.52 14.45 -26.03
C LEU A 303 0.53 14.01 -27.50
N GLU A 304 1.16 14.77 -28.40
CA GLU A 304 1.34 14.37 -29.81
C GLU A 304 2.18 13.09 -29.93
N VAL A 305 3.29 13.01 -29.18
CA VAL A 305 4.13 11.80 -29.12
C VAL A 305 3.35 10.61 -28.56
N ILE A 306 2.63 10.79 -27.46
CA ILE A 306 1.78 9.75 -26.86
C ILE A 306 0.72 9.30 -27.87
N ASN A 307 0.00 10.23 -28.49
CA ASN A 307 -1.09 9.91 -29.40
C ASN A 307 -0.60 9.21 -30.67
N LYS A 308 0.59 9.58 -31.19
CA LYS A 308 1.26 8.86 -32.29
C LYS A 308 1.40 7.37 -31.99
N TYR A 309 1.84 7.00 -30.78
CA TYR A 309 2.06 5.61 -30.40
C TYR A 309 0.77 4.85 -30.03
N LEU A 310 -0.25 5.55 -29.53
CA LEU A 310 -1.56 4.94 -29.28
C LEU A 310 -2.37 4.69 -30.56
N LYS A 311 -2.23 5.55 -31.58
CA LYS A 311 -2.97 5.41 -32.85
C LYS A 311 -2.57 4.18 -33.65
N ASP A 312 -1.34 3.68 -33.49
CA ASP A 312 -0.80 2.58 -34.29
C ASP A 312 -0.56 1.31 -33.46
N CYS A 313 -1.25 0.23 -33.84
CA CYS A 313 -1.15 -1.11 -33.24
C CYS A 313 0.21 -1.78 -33.42
N TRP A 314 1.04 -1.23 -34.29
CA TRP A 314 2.43 -1.62 -34.40
C TRP A 314 3.19 -1.36 -33.10
N TYR A 315 2.93 -0.24 -32.42
CA TYR A 315 3.70 0.16 -31.23
C TYR A 315 3.07 -0.30 -29.93
N THR A 316 1.74 -0.23 -29.83
CA THR A 316 1.02 -0.53 -28.58
C THR A 316 -0.14 -1.49 -28.79
N THR A 317 -0.47 -2.24 -27.76
CA THR A 317 -1.75 -2.95 -27.59
C THR A 317 -2.54 -2.23 -26.50
N CYS A 318 -3.83 -2.00 -26.75
CA CYS A 318 -4.68 -1.23 -25.84
C CYS A 318 -5.91 -2.04 -25.44
N GLU A 319 -6.19 -2.07 -24.14
CA GLU A 319 -7.38 -2.69 -23.57
C GLU A 319 -8.50 -1.65 -23.34
N GLU A 320 -9.70 -2.14 -23.05
CA GLU A 320 -10.86 -1.30 -22.75
C GLU A 320 -10.86 -0.89 -21.27
N ALA A 321 -11.04 0.41 -21.02
CA ALA A 321 -10.97 1.00 -19.68
C ALA A 321 -12.34 1.15 -19.00
N GLU A 322 -13.19 0.14 -19.12
CA GLU A 322 -14.56 0.16 -18.58
C GLU A 322 -14.62 0.40 -17.06
N GLN A 323 -13.63 -0.11 -16.33
CA GLN A 323 -13.56 0.04 -14.86
C GLN A 323 -13.27 1.48 -14.41
N GLU A 324 -12.67 2.32 -15.27
CA GLU A 324 -12.33 3.71 -14.94
C GLU A 324 -13.42 4.70 -15.34
N ARG A 325 -14.57 4.24 -15.87
CA ARG A 325 -15.63 5.10 -16.41
C ARG A 325 -16.00 6.27 -15.49
N TYR A 326 -16.36 5.97 -14.24
CA TYR A 326 -16.73 6.99 -13.25
C TYR A 326 -15.55 7.90 -12.88
N TYR A 327 -14.34 7.35 -12.85
CA TYR A 327 -13.13 8.13 -12.59
C TYR A 327 -12.87 9.13 -13.73
N PHE A 328 -12.98 8.71 -14.98
CA PHE A 328 -12.80 9.57 -16.15
C PHE A 328 -13.85 10.69 -16.17
N ILE A 329 -15.14 10.35 -16.01
CA ILE A 329 -16.21 11.35 -15.94
C ILE A 329 -15.95 12.39 -14.83
N GLY A 330 -15.53 11.95 -13.65
CA GLY A 330 -15.24 12.83 -12.52
C GLY A 330 -14.14 13.86 -12.82
N ASN A 331 -13.14 13.50 -13.62
CA ASN A 331 -12.01 14.35 -13.96
C ASN A 331 -12.30 15.42 -15.03
N ILE A 332 -13.42 15.33 -15.74
CA ILE A 332 -13.81 16.31 -16.79
C ILE A 332 -15.12 17.04 -16.49
N ARG A 333 -15.76 16.77 -15.35
CA ARG A 333 -17.06 17.36 -14.99
C ARG A 333 -17.04 18.89 -14.87
N ASN A 334 -15.92 19.47 -14.46
CA ASN A 334 -15.77 20.93 -14.35
C ASN A 334 -15.52 21.62 -15.71
N TYR A 335 -15.42 20.86 -16.80
CA TYR A 335 -15.18 21.35 -18.15
C TYR A 335 -16.44 21.32 -19.02
N GLN A 336 -17.62 21.16 -18.39
CA GLN A 336 -18.93 21.23 -19.05
C GLN A 336 -19.05 22.54 -19.85
N GLY A 337 -19.29 22.42 -21.16
CA GLY A 337 -19.33 23.55 -22.10
C GLY A 337 -18.07 23.73 -22.97
N THR A 338 -17.06 22.87 -22.81
CA THR A 338 -15.87 22.80 -23.68
C THR A 338 -15.88 21.51 -24.51
N GLU A 339 -15.00 21.44 -25.51
CA GLU A 339 -14.77 20.24 -26.33
C GLU A 339 -14.42 19.03 -25.43
N ILE A 340 -13.68 19.23 -24.33
CA ILE A 340 -13.32 18.19 -23.36
C ILE A 340 -14.51 17.77 -22.49
N GLY A 341 -15.36 18.72 -22.11
CA GLY A 341 -16.57 18.43 -21.34
C GLY A 341 -17.56 17.53 -22.08
N SER A 342 -17.54 17.53 -23.42
CA SER A 342 -18.40 16.66 -24.24
C SER A 342 -18.12 15.17 -23.99
N TYR A 343 -16.93 14.82 -23.49
CA TYR A 343 -16.56 13.44 -23.18
C TYR A 343 -17.24 12.90 -21.92
N VAL A 344 -17.95 13.71 -21.13
CA VAL A 344 -18.78 13.19 -20.03
C VAL A 344 -19.82 12.22 -20.60
N GLU A 345 -20.59 12.67 -21.59
CA GLU A 345 -21.63 11.86 -22.22
C GLU A 345 -21.03 10.70 -23.04
N ARG A 346 -19.89 10.92 -23.70
CA ARG A 346 -19.22 9.85 -24.46
C ARG A 346 -18.66 8.76 -23.56
N PHE A 347 -18.02 9.12 -22.44
CA PHE A 347 -17.60 8.16 -21.43
C PHE A 347 -18.77 7.55 -20.67
N GLU A 348 -19.98 8.11 -20.69
CA GLU A 348 -21.17 7.45 -20.13
C GLU A 348 -21.75 6.40 -21.08
N ASN A 349 -21.69 6.63 -22.39
CA ASN A 349 -22.47 5.86 -23.37
C ASN A 349 -21.64 5.01 -24.36
N GLU A 350 -20.36 5.34 -24.58
CA GLU A 350 -19.48 4.62 -25.50
C GLU A 350 -18.52 3.68 -24.76
N MET A 351 -17.96 2.71 -25.47
CA MET A 351 -16.87 1.86 -24.96
C MET A 351 -15.57 2.66 -24.88
N ILE A 352 -14.88 2.59 -23.73
CA ILE A 352 -13.65 3.35 -23.49
C ILE A 352 -12.44 2.58 -24.06
N ASN A 353 -12.32 2.59 -25.37
CA ASN A 353 -11.27 1.91 -26.12
C ASN A 353 -10.26 2.89 -26.74
N ARG A 354 -9.23 2.34 -27.41
CA ARG A 354 -8.19 3.11 -28.11
C ARG A 354 -8.75 4.25 -28.96
N LYS A 355 -9.81 3.99 -29.73
CA LYS A 355 -10.37 4.99 -30.65
C LYS A 355 -10.93 6.18 -29.88
N LEU A 356 -11.67 5.93 -28.80
CA LEU A 356 -12.22 7.00 -27.98
C LEU A 356 -11.11 7.79 -27.27
N ILE A 357 -10.11 7.12 -26.71
CA ILE A 357 -9.01 7.80 -26.00
C ILE A 357 -8.10 8.60 -26.94
N THR A 358 -7.80 8.09 -28.14
CA THR A 358 -6.98 8.83 -29.12
C THR A 358 -7.70 10.08 -29.63
N GLN A 359 -9.03 10.02 -29.80
CA GLN A 359 -9.87 11.19 -30.08
C GLN A 359 -9.87 12.18 -28.91
N TYR A 360 -10.01 11.68 -27.68
CA TYR A 360 -9.94 12.50 -26.48
C TYR A 360 -8.61 13.28 -26.40
N ILE A 361 -7.50 12.63 -26.70
CA ILE A 361 -6.17 13.27 -26.70
C ILE A 361 -6.07 14.33 -27.82
N ASP A 362 -6.61 14.08 -29.02
CA ASP A 362 -6.64 15.08 -30.11
C ASP A 362 -7.43 16.34 -29.70
N ASP A 363 -8.59 16.14 -29.08
CA ASP A 363 -9.42 17.26 -28.60
C ASP A 363 -8.74 17.98 -27.43
N LEU A 364 -8.04 17.25 -26.55
CA LEU A 364 -7.25 17.82 -25.46
C LEU A 364 -6.08 18.68 -25.96
N ILE A 365 -5.36 18.21 -26.98
CA ILE A 365 -4.32 18.98 -27.66
C ILE A 365 -4.92 20.28 -28.20
N THR A 366 -6.02 20.19 -28.93
CA THR A 366 -6.71 21.35 -29.53
C THR A 366 -7.14 22.35 -28.44
N TYR A 367 -7.69 21.85 -27.34
CA TYR A 367 -8.09 22.66 -26.21
C TYR A 367 -6.90 23.39 -25.57
N LEU A 368 -5.80 22.68 -25.28
CA LEU A 368 -4.59 23.25 -24.69
C LEU A 368 -3.96 24.32 -25.58
N GLN A 369 -3.93 24.10 -26.90
CA GLN A 369 -3.44 25.08 -27.88
C GLN A 369 -4.29 26.36 -27.90
N LYS A 370 -5.63 26.22 -27.74
CA LYS A 370 -6.58 27.33 -27.78
C LYS A 370 -6.59 28.15 -26.48
N THR A 371 -6.67 27.48 -25.34
CA THR A 371 -6.80 28.16 -24.03
C THR A 371 -5.46 28.61 -23.47
N LYS A 372 -4.37 27.96 -23.88
CA LYS A 372 -3.03 28.13 -23.30
C LYS A 372 -3.02 27.94 -21.78
N GLN A 373 -3.95 27.16 -21.25
CA GLN A 373 -4.09 26.87 -19.83
C GLN A 373 -4.00 25.37 -19.61
N MET A 374 -3.15 24.96 -18.66
CA MET A 374 -3.02 23.57 -18.26
C MET A 374 -4.26 23.08 -17.52
N VAL A 375 -4.57 21.79 -17.68
CA VAL A 375 -5.74 21.15 -17.10
C VAL A 375 -5.35 19.80 -16.48
N ASP A 376 -4.93 19.82 -15.21
CA ASP A 376 -4.42 18.64 -14.47
C ASP A 376 -5.41 17.45 -14.50
N PHE A 377 -6.70 17.71 -14.24
CA PHE A 377 -7.70 16.64 -14.19
C PHE A 377 -7.93 15.96 -15.55
N PRO A 378 -8.13 16.69 -16.67
CA PRO A 378 -8.14 16.08 -18.00
C PRO A 378 -6.87 15.27 -18.34
N LEU A 379 -5.68 15.77 -18.01
CA LEU A 379 -4.42 15.06 -18.24
C LEU A 379 -4.35 13.73 -17.46
N ARG A 380 -4.94 13.69 -16.26
CA ARG A 380 -4.99 12.49 -15.42
C ARG A 380 -5.72 11.31 -16.08
N ILE A 381 -6.67 11.56 -16.98
CA ILE A 381 -7.35 10.51 -17.74
C ILE A 381 -6.35 9.77 -18.65
N VAL A 382 -5.53 10.53 -19.37
CA VAL A 382 -4.50 9.98 -20.27
C VAL A 382 -3.46 9.20 -19.46
N GLU A 383 -3.03 9.73 -18.31
CA GLU A 383 -2.07 9.07 -17.42
C GLU A 383 -2.58 7.70 -16.95
N VAL A 384 -3.83 7.63 -16.48
CA VAL A 384 -4.43 6.39 -15.98
C VAL A 384 -4.65 5.39 -17.12
N TYR A 385 -5.08 5.85 -18.30
CA TYR A 385 -5.24 4.97 -19.45
C TYR A 385 -3.91 4.32 -19.86
N LEU A 386 -2.84 5.12 -19.96
CA LEU A 386 -1.50 4.63 -20.28
C LEU A 386 -0.97 3.62 -19.25
N ASN A 387 -1.19 3.88 -17.96
CA ASN A 387 -0.65 3.02 -16.91
C ASN A 387 -1.32 1.65 -16.83
N LYS A 388 -2.64 1.60 -17.06
CA LYS A 388 -3.45 0.42 -16.76
C LYS A 388 -3.88 -0.37 -18.00
N TYR A 389 -3.99 0.28 -19.15
CA TYR A 389 -4.65 -0.29 -20.33
C TYR A 389 -3.80 -0.25 -21.60
N VAL A 390 -2.51 0.11 -21.49
CA VAL A 390 -1.60 0.16 -22.63
C VAL A 390 -0.39 -0.71 -22.33
N THR A 391 -0.07 -1.59 -23.28
CA THR A 391 1.13 -2.43 -23.29
C THR A 391 1.88 -2.23 -24.61
N ILE A 392 3.20 -2.37 -24.63
CA ILE A 392 3.96 -2.41 -25.88
C ILE A 392 3.53 -3.64 -26.67
N SER A 393 3.33 -3.45 -27.97
CA SER A 393 2.97 -4.54 -28.88
C SER A 393 4.04 -5.65 -28.80
N LYS A 394 3.61 -6.89 -28.57
CA LYS A 394 4.53 -8.03 -28.46
C LYS A 394 5.17 -8.34 -29.82
N GLU A 395 6.36 -8.90 -29.74
CA GLU A 395 7.17 -9.37 -30.87
C GLU A 395 6.32 -10.16 -31.88
N ARG A 396 6.32 -9.75 -33.15
CA ARG A 396 5.71 -10.56 -34.21
C ARG A 396 6.62 -11.73 -34.55
N VAL A 397 6.00 -12.86 -34.87
CA VAL A 397 6.69 -14.00 -35.45
C VAL A 397 7.47 -13.48 -36.67
N GLU A 398 8.79 -13.69 -36.70
CA GLU A 398 9.81 -13.23 -37.68
C GLU A 398 10.66 -11.99 -37.31
N TYR A 399 10.35 -11.26 -36.24
CA TYR A 399 11.10 -10.03 -35.90
C TYR A 399 11.49 -9.90 -34.43
N PRO A 400 12.50 -10.66 -33.97
CA PRO A 400 12.82 -10.78 -32.56
C PRO A 400 13.37 -9.57 -31.83
N ASN A 401 13.78 -8.56 -32.59
CA ASN A 401 14.28 -7.30 -32.04
C ASN A 401 13.24 -6.17 -32.09
N GLU A 402 12.00 -6.43 -32.52
CA GLU A 402 10.95 -5.41 -32.70
C GLU A 402 10.58 -4.70 -31.41
N VAL A 403 10.38 -5.44 -30.32
CA VAL A 403 10.02 -4.86 -29.03
C VAL A 403 11.11 -3.89 -28.57
N LYS A 404 12.39 -4.28 -28.68
CA LYS A 404 13.52 -3.42 -28.34
C LYS A 404 13.56 -2.17 -29.24
N HIS A 405 13.31 -2.34 -30.54
CA HIS A 405 13.29 -1.23 -31.49
C HIS A 405 12.16 -0.23 -31.21
N VAL A 406 10.94 -0.72 -30.97
CA VAL A 406 9.78 0.09 -30.57
C VAL A 406 10.09 0.84 -29.27
N LYS A 407 10.67 0.14 -28.30
CA LYS A 407 11.06 0.75 -27.03
C LYS A 407 12.08 1.88 -27.22
N GLU A 408 13.11 1.66 -28.03
CA GLU A 408 14.11 2.68 -28.35
C GLU A 408 13.52 3.89 -29.10
N GLN A 409 12.60 3.68 -30.04
CA GLN A 409 11.93 4.76 -30.75
C GLN A 409 11.11 5.66 -29.81
N ILE A 410 10.30 5.05 -28.94
CA ILE A 410 9.48 5.79 -27.96
C ILE A 410 10.39 6.61 -27.03
N ARG A 411 11.46 6.00 -26.48
CA ARG A 411 12.42 6.71 -25.63
C ARG A 411 13.09 7.87 -26.35
N ASN A 412 13.46 7.70 -27.62
CA ASN A 412 14.10 8.77 -28.39
C ASN A 412 13.16 9.94 -28.66
N ASP A 413 11.88 9.69 -28.92
CA ASP A 413 10.90 10.76 -29.11
C ASP A 413 10.57 11.46 -27.77
N LEU A 414 10.45 10.72 -26.66
CA LEU A 414 10.34 11.32 -25.31
C LEU A 414 11.57 12.18 -24.97
N ARG A 415 12.79 11.71 -25.27
CA ARG A 415 14.03 12.50 -25.09
C ARG A 415 13.99 13.83 -25.84
N LYS A 416 13.45 13.86 -27.05
CA LYS A 416 13.33 15.10 -27.84
C LYS A 416 12.40 16.09 -27.15
N VAL A 417 11.22 15.65 -26.73
CA VAL A 417 10.27 16.51 -25.99
C VAL A 417 10.92 17.00 -24.70
N PHE A 418 11.54 16.10 -23.95
CA PHE A 418 12.14 16.43 -22.66
C PHE A 418 13.37 17.33 -22.73
N SER A 419 14.15 17.28 -23.81
CA SER A 419 15.27 18.20 -24.01
C SER A 419 14.84 19.68 -24.00
N LYS A 420 13.59 19.97 -24.38
CA LYS A 420 13.02 21.32 -24.36
C LYS A 420 12.70 21.80 -22.95
N TYR A 421 12.42 20.89 -22.02
CA TYR A 421 12.28 21.22 -20.59
C TYR A 421 13.60 21.69 -19.99
N ILE A 422 14.71 21.12 -20.44
CA ILE A 422 16.06 21.44 -19.95
C ILE A 422 16.50 22.82 -20.43
N LEU A 423 16.17 23.16 -21.69
CA LEU A 423 16.60 24.41 -22.30
C LEU A 423 15.83 25.64 -21.77
N LYS A 424 14.53 25.49 -21.45
CA LYS A 424 13.71 26.59 -20.90
C LYS A 424 13.90 26.87 -19.40
N GLY A 425 14.56 25.96 -18.65
CA GLY A 425 14.84 26.16 -17.23
C GLY A 425 16.08 27.02 -16.93
N ASN A 426 16.82 27.43 -17.96
CA ASN A 426 18.06 28.23 -17.87
C ASN A 426 17.91 29.68 -18.36
N GLU A 427 16.69 30.10 -18.73
CA GLU A 427 16.30 31.51 -18.95
C GLU A 427 15.52 32.02 -17.73
#